data_AF-A0A432Y4A8-F1
#
_entry.id   AF-A0A432Y4A8-F1
#
_cell.length_a   1.000
_cell.length_b   1.000
_cell.length_c   1.000
_cell.angle_alpha   90.00
_cell.angle_beta   90.00
_cell.angle_gamma   90.00
#
_symmetry.space_group_name_H-M   'P 1'
#
loop_
_entity.id
_entity.type
_entity.pdbx_description
1 polymer ?
#
loop_
_entity_poly.entity_id
_entity_poly.type
_entity_poly.pdbx_seq_one_letter_code
_entity_poly.pdbx_strand_id
1 'polypeptide(L)' 'MDSLYILIPIAILFVIIAVVIFFWAVRSDQFEDLERQGMNVLLDDDDPKTTTKPRQQDNDHDA' A
#
# COMPACT_ATOMS: atom_id res chain seq x y z
N MET A 1 -43.01 -8.18 -11.81
CA MET A 1 -41.96 -7.22 -12.28
C MET A 1 -41.25 -6.71 -11.03
N ASP A 2 -40.75 -7.64 -10.21
CA ASP A 2 -40.60 -7.39 -8.77
C ASP A 2 -39.12 -7.42 -8.33
N SER A 3 -38.27 -8.06 -9.13
CA SER A 3 -36.82 -8.11 -8.89
C SER A 3 -36.14 -6.75 -9.02
N LEU A 4 -36.67 -5.85 -9.87
CA LEU A 4 -36.14 -4.49 -10.03
C LEU A 4 -36.20 -3.70 -8.71
N TYR A 5 -37.28 -3.86 -7.94
CA TYR A 5 -37.44 -3.19 -6.65
C TYR A 5 -36.44 -3.65 -5.60
N ILE A 6 -35.92 -4.88 -5.71
CA ILE A 6 -34.86 -5.41 -4.85
C ILE A 6 -33.48 -5.05 -5.41
N LEU A 7 -33.32 -5.02 -6.72
CA LEU A 7 -32.03 -4.78 -7.36
C LEU A 7 -31.57 -3.32 -7.27
N ILE A 8 -32.50 -2.35 -7.36
CA ILE A 8 -32.19 -0.92 -7.21
C ILE A 8 -31.54 -0.60 -5.86
N PRO A 9 -32.10 -0.96 -4.69
CA PRO A 9 -31.48 -0.65 -3.40
C PRO A 9 -30.16 -1.40 -3.20
N ILE A 10 -30.03 -2.63 -3.70
CA ILE A 10 -28.77 -3.38 -3.67
C ILE A 10 -27.69 -2.65 -4.48
N ALA A 11 -28.01 -2.17 -5.68
CA ALA A 11 -27.08 -1.41 -6.51
C ALA A 11 -26.65 -0.11 -5.82
N ILE A 12 -27.59 0.62 -5.20
CA ILE A 12 -27.29 1.83 -4.43
C ILE A 12 -26.33 1.51 -3.27
N LEU A 13 -26.54 0.40 -2.55
CA LEU A 13 -25.64 -0.03 -1.48
C LEU A 13 -24.22 -0.27 -1.99
N PHE A 14 -24.06 -0.96 -3.13
CA PHE A 14 -22.75 -1.16 -3.75
C PHE A 14 -22.06 0.15 -4.13
N VAL A 15 -22.82 1.11 -4.69
CA VAL A 15 -22.28 2.43 -5.03
C VAL A 15 -21.80 3.16 -3.77
N ILE A 16 -22.57 3.15 -2.69
CA ILE A 16 -22.17 3.76 -1.41
C ILE A 16 -20.88 3.14 -0.89
N ILE A 17 -20.79 1.80 -0.89
CA ILE A 17 -19.59 1.08 -0.44
C ILE A 17 -18.38 1.47 -1.31
N ALA A 18 -18.54 1.49 -2.64
CA ALA A 18 -17.48 1.87 -3.57
C ALA A 18 -16.99 3.30 -3.32
N VAL A 19 -17.91 4.24 -3.09
CA VAL A 19 -17.59 5.64 -2.76
C VAL A 19 -16.82 5.73 -1.44
N VAL A 20 -17.25 5.01 -0.39
CA VAL A 20 -16.56 4.99 0.90
C VAL A 20 -15.14 4.45 0.76
N ILE A 21 -14.97 3.32 0.07
CA ILE A 21 -13.64 2.72 -0.19
C ILE A 21 -12.78 3.68 -1.00
N PHE A 22 -13.34 4.32 -2.02
CA PHE A 22 -12.62 5.29 -2.85
C PHE A 22 -12.11 6.47 -2.02
N PHE A 23 -12.97 7.10 -1.22
CA PHE A 23 -12.55 8.20 -0.34
C PHE A 23 -11.55 7.76 0.72
N TRP A 24 -11.68 6.54 1.26
CA TRP A 24 -10.70 5.96 2.17
C TRP A 24 -9.35 5.77 1.48
N ALA A 25 -9.33 5.25 0.25
CA ALA A 25 -8.12 5.07 -0.54
C ALA A 25 -7.46 6.39 -0.97
N VAL A 26 -8.23 7.45 -1.22
CA VAL A 26 -7.70 8.79 -1.50
C VAL A 26 -7.09 9.43 -0.25
N ARG A 27 -7.70 9.19 0.92
CA ARG A 27 -7.22 9.70 2.22
C ARG A 27 -6.01 8.91 2.73
N SER A 28 -5.96 7.61 2.42
CA SER A 28 -4.82 6.74 2.70
C SER A 28 -3.73 7.07 1.71
N ASP A 29 -2.51 7.29 2.18
CA ASP A 29 -1.36 7.70 1.37
C ASP A 29 -0.82 6.56 0.49
N GLN A 30 -1.71 5.78 -0.14
CA GLN A 30 -1.41 4.60 -0.96
C GLN A 30 -0.58 4.93 -2.21
N PHE A 31 -0.36 6.21 -2.49
CA PHE A 31 0.51 6.69 -3.56
C PHE A 31 1.99 6.67 -3.15
N GLU A 32 2.32 6.94 -1.88
CA GLU A 32 3.70 6.88 -1.38
C GLU A 32 4.27 5.44 -1.43
N ASP A 33 3.42 4.42 -1.21
CA ASP A 33 3.84 3.02 -1.26
C ASP A 33 4.12 2.55 -2.71
N LEU A 34 3.39 3.06 -3.70
CA LEU A 34 3.63 2.77 -5.12
C LEU A 34 4.90 3.45 -5.65
N GLU A 35 5.17 4.68 -5.22
CA GLU A 35 6.38 5.43 -5.60
C GLU A 35 7.65 4.73 -5.07
N ARG A 36 7.61 4.27 -3.81
CA ARG A 36 8.71 3.55 -3.19
C ARG A 36 8.98 2.18 -3.81
N GLN A 37 7.94 1.44 -4.20
CA GLN A 37 8.09 0.12 -4.83
C GLN A 37 8.51 0.21 -6.31
N GLY A 38 8.03 1.21 -7.06
CA GLY A 38 8.40 1.42 -8.46
C GLY A 38 9.88 1.77 -8.66
N MET A 39 10.49 2.45 -7.69
CA MET A 39 11.92 2.78 -7.70
C MET A 39 12.81 1.53 -7.52
N ASN A 40 12.41 0.59 -6.67
CA ASN A 40 13.16 -0.66 -6.45
C ASN A 40 13.15 -1.56 -7.69
N VAL A 41 12.03 -1.65 -8.43
CA VAL A 41 11.95 -2.55 -9.60
C VAL A 41 12.82 -2.11 -10.78
N LEU A 42 13.11 -0.81 -10.90
CA LEU A 42 13.94 -0.26 -11.98
C LEU A 42 15.42 -0.18 -11.61
N LEU A 43 15.75 -0.14 -10.31
CA LEU A 43 17.12 -0.04 -9.80
C LEU A 43 17.72 -1.41 -9.39
N ASP A 44 16.89 -2.45 -9.23
CA ASP A 44 17.34 -3.79 -8.81
C ASP A 44 18.05 -4.59 -9.93
N ASP A 45 18.01 -4.14 -11.19
CA ASP A 45 18.64 -4.85 -12.31
C ASP A 45 20.14 -4.52 -12.49
N ASP A 46 20.69 -3.50 -11.81
CA ASP A 46 22.07 -3.02 -12.06
C ASP A 46 23.05 -3.04 -10.86
N ASP A 47 22.67 -3.45 -9.65
CA ASP A 47 23.61 -3.47 -8.51
C ASP A 47 23.67 -4.80 -7.73
N PRO A 48 24.62 -5.71 -8.03
CA PRO A 48 24.99 -6.77 -7.11
C PRO A 48 25.90 -6.18 -6.02
N LYS A 49 25.34 -5.48 -5.02
CA LYS A 49 25.90 -5.31 -3.65
C LYS A 49 25.20 -4.16 -2.90
N THR A 50 24.49 -4.48 -1.82
CA THR A 50 24.95 -4.15 -0.46
C THR A 50 24.06 -4.80 0.60
N THR A 51 24.64 -5.82 1.22
CA THR A 51 24.45 -6.21 2.62
C THR A 51 24.11 -5.00 3.51
N THR A 52 22.91 -5.01 4.11
CA THR A 52 22.70 -4.40 5.43
C THR A 52 22.45 -5.53 6.43
N LYS A 53 23.55 -6.16 6.86
CA LYS A 53 23.59 -6.77 8.20
C LYS A 53 23.59 -5.63 9.20
N PRO A 54 22.75 -5.62 10.25
CA PRO A 54 23.03 -4.78 11.40
C PRO A 54 24.19 -5.43 12.17
N ARG A 55 25.41 -4.95 11.95
CA ARG A 55 26.51 -5.13 12.89
C ARG A 55 26.98 -3.74 13.31
N GLN A 56 26.22 -3.13 14.19
CA GLN A 56 26.72 -2.04 15.01
C GLN A 56 27.41 -2.68 16.22
N GLN A 57 28.70 -2.88 16.00
CA GLN A 57 29.71 -2.97 17.03
C GLN A 57 29.77 -1.58 17.69
N ASP A 58 29.38 -1.50 18.97
CA ASP A 58 29.79 -0.40 19.82
C ASP A 58 30.90 -0.92 20.73
N ASN A 59 31.98 -0.16 20.76
CA ASN A 59 33.27 -0.55 21.32
C ASN A 59 33.28 -0.36 22.84
N ASP A 60 34.07 -1.22 23.51
CA ASP A 60 34.83 -1.01 24.73
C ASP A 60 34.43 0.16 25.67
N HIS A 61 33.98 -0.20 26.87
CA HIS A 61 34.11 0.61 28.08
C HIS A 61 34.59 -0.27 29.24
N ASP A 62 35.87 -0.11 29.58
CA ASP A 62 36.47 -0.10 30.92
C ASP A 62 35.81 -0.91 32.06
N ALA A 63 36.49 -1.97 32.50
CA ALA A 63 36.84 -2.27 33.91
C ALA A 63 37.69 -3.56 34.03
#